data_AF-A0A946RE18-F1
#
_entry.id   AF-A0A946RE18-F1
#
_cell.length_a   1.000
_cell.length_b   1.000
_cell.length_c   1.000
_cell.angle_alpha   90.00
_cell.angle_beta   90.00
_cell.angle_gamma   90.00
#
_symmetry.space_group_name_H-M   'P 1'
#
loop_
_entity.id
_entity.type
_entity.pdbx_description
1 polymer ?
#
loop_
_entity_poly.entity_id
_entity_poly.type
_entity_poly.pdbx_seq_one_letter_code
_entity_poly.pdbx_strand_id
1 'polypeptide(L)'
;VTGELSLSQIGHGEMDFGGEIFVEDGNVFSYKDNFEGLQGYVSFDNKGFNPIMDLNAFTMIDDERIALRITGGIDDLDIGLESFSGFSESDILELLTWGKRFEDQEITTTGFGNQTVSILGSLLENQLEKNLKDSEFGKMSIVDDIAISGAAGLLQGTNEDFEVTAKRQIGDKTFLNLSYKRSFSLANPNQSQIGVEYKLNRHFSVVGNIDDDGNLNLKYRYRYAY
;
A
#
# COMPACT_ATOMS: atom_id res chain seq x y z
N VAL A 1 -26.27 -10.27 15.14
CA VAL A 1 -25.63 -11.38 14.37
C VAL A 1 -26.44 -12.63 14.63
N THR A 2 -26.96 -13.21 13.56
CA THR A 2 -27.76 -14.44 13.58
C THR A 2 -27.16 -15.41 12.55
N GLY A 3 -27.39 -16.72 12.68
CA GLY A 3 -26.84 -17.71 11.76
C GLY A 3 -26.31 -18.97 12.44
N GLU A 4 -25.74 -19.85 11.62
CA GLU A 4 -25.15 -21.11 12.05
C GLU A 4 -23.72 -21.21 11.51
N LEU A 5 -22.77 -21.48 12.40
CA LEU A 5 -21.39 -21.78 12.04
C LEU A 5 -21.04 -23.16 12.55
N SER A 6 -20.61 -24.02 11.65
CA SER A 6 -20.10 -25.35 11.91
C SER A 6 -18.59 -25.37 11.67
N LEU A 7 -17.86 -26.04 12.56
CA LEU A 7 -16.43 -26.24 12.44
C LEU A 7 -16.17 -27.73 12.45
N SER A 8 -15.39 -28.21 11.48
CA SER A 8 -15.01 -29.62 11.42
C SER A 8 -13.52 -29.77 11.10
N GLN A 9 -12.91 -30.83 11.62
CA GLN A 9 -11.50 -31.13 11.39
C GLN A 9 -11.31 -32.63 11.33
N ILE A 10 -10.68 -33.12 10.25
CA ILE A 10 -10.40 -34.54 10.07
C ILE A 10 -8.92 -34.81 10.35
N GLY A 11 -8.64 -35.51 11.44
CA GLY A 11 -7.27 -35.88 11.84
C GLY A 11 -6.41 -34.66 12.16
N HIS A 12 -5.32 -34.47 11.41
CA HIS A 12 -4.43 -33.31 11.50
C HIS A 12 -4.58 -32.35 10.31
N GLY A 13 -5.66 -32.47 9.53
CA GLY A 13 -5.96 -31.58 8.41
C GLY A 13 -6.33 -30.16 8.85
N GLU A 14 -6.46 -29.26 7.88
CA GLU A 14 -6.98 -27.92 8.10
C GLU A 14 -8.43 -27.96 8.62
N MET A 15 -8.83 -26.91 9.32
CA MET A 15 -10.18 -26.77 9.86
C MET A 15 -11.12 -26.27 8.77
N ASP A 16 -12.21 -27.00 8.56
CA ASP A 16 -13.27 -26.61 7.64
C ASP A 16 -14.33 -25.79 8.39
N PHE A 17 -14.76 -24.70 7.76
CA PHE A 17 -15.81 -23.82 8.23
C PHE A 17 -17.02 -23.97 7.31
N GLY A 18 -18.19 -24.26 7.86
CA GLY A 18 -19.42 -24.41 7.09
C GLY A 18 -20.57 -23.62 7.72
N GLY A 19 -21.49 -23.13 6.90
CA GLY A 19 -22.70 -22.46 7.38
C GLY A 19 -22.81 -21.03 6.89
N GLU A 20 -23.68 -20.27 7.55
CA GLU A 20 -24.16 -18.97 7.11
C GLU A 20 -24.29 -18.02 8.31
N ILE A 21 -23.75 -16.81 8.17
CA ILE A 21 -23.79 -15.77 9.19
C ILE A 21 -24.47 -14.54 8.58
N PHE A 22 -25.50 -14.07 9.25
CA PHE A 22 -26.17 -12.80 8.98
C PHE A 22 -25.69 -11.75 9.97
N VAL A 23 -25.03 -10.73 9.44
CA VAL A 23 -24.61 -9.57 10.19
C VAL A 23 -25.76 -8.56 10.15
N GLU A 24 -26.28 -8.20 11.32
CA GLU A 24 -27.41 -7.28 11.45
C GLU A 24 -26.97 -5.89 11.94
N ASP A 25 -25.83 -5.84 12.62
CA ASP A 25 -25.19 -4.63 13.11
C ASP A 25 -23.74 -4.96 13.49
N GLY A 26 -22.84 -4.01 13.29
CA GLY A 26 -21.41 -4.18 13.50
C GLY A 26 -20.59 -3.02 12.95
N ASN A 27 -19.27 -3.12 13.08
CA ASN A 27 -18.32 -2.11 12.63
C ASN A 27 -17.18 -2.75 11.84
N VAL A 28 -16.68 -2.05 10.82
CA VAL A 28 -15.46 -2.40 10.08
C VAL A 28 -14.49 -1.23 10.17
N PHE A 29 -13.25 -1.52 10.57
CA PHE A 29 -12.20 -0.52 10.67
C PHE A 29 -11.38 -0.49 9.38
N SER A 30 -11.25 0.69 8.77
CA SER A 30 -10.34 0.93 7.65
C SER A 30 -9.39 2.06 8.01
N TYR A 31 -8.12 1.72 8.25
CA TYR A 31 -7.07 2.67 8.63
C TYR A 31 -7.42 3.54 9.86
N LYS A 32 -8.03 4.72 9.64
CA LYS A 32 -8.46 5.68 10.68
C LYS A 32 -9.97 5.78 10.82
N ASP A 33 -10.73 5.26 9.86
CA ASP A 33 -12.18 5.41 9.81
C ASP A 33 -12.89 4.15 10.32
N ASN A 34 -14.03 4.41 10.95
CA ASN A 34 -14.94 3.40 11.46
C ASN A 34 -16.18 3.36 10.57
N PHE A 35 -16.33 2.30 9.78
CA PHE A 35 -17.55 2.05 9.03
C PHE A 35 -18.54 1.34 9.94
N GLU A 36 -19.62 2.04 10.27
CA GLU A 36 -20.68 1.62 11.17
C GLU A 36 -21.86 1.00 10.40
N GLY A 37 -22.73 0.31 11.14
CA GLY A 37 -23.92 -0.33 10.58
C GLY A 37 -23.56 -1.43 9.59
N LEU A 38 -22.48 -2.17 9.85
CA LEU A 38 -22.11 -3.35 9.07
C LEU A 38 -23.28 -4.34 9.10
N GLN A 39 -23.80 -4.64 7.93
CA GLN A 39 -24.89 -5.58 7.73
C GLN A 39 -24.68 -6.40 6.48
N GLY A 40 -25.24 -7.60 6.44
CA GLY A 40 -25.20 -8.47 5.27
C GLY A 40 -24.99 -9.92 5.64
N TYR A 41 -24.31 -10.65 4.76
CA TYR A 41 -24.26 -12.10 4.77
C TYR A 41 -22.85 -12.61 4.52
N VAL A 42 -22.47 -13.66 5.24
CA VAL A 42 -21.22 -14.41 5.05
C VAL A 42 -21.54 -15.89 5.01
N SER A 43 -21.07 -16.61 3.99
CA SER A 43 -21.20 -18.07 3.90
C SER A 43 -19.88 -18.79 3.78
N PHE A 44 -19.88 -20.03 4.24
CA PHE A 44 -18.74 -20.92 4.21
C PHE A 44 -19.12 -22.26 3.58
N ASP A 45 -18.25 -22.79 2.72
CA ASP A 45 -18.54 -23.96 1.88
C ASP A 45 -18.03 -25.29 2.46
N ASN A 46 -17.57 -25.28 3.71
CA ASN A 46 -16.97 -26.41 4.41
C ASN A 46 -15.68 -26.93 3.75
N LYS A 47 -14.89 -26.03 3.16
CA LYS A 47 -13.54 -26.31 2.63
C LYS A 47 -12.55 -25.24 3.07
N GLY A 48 -11.85 -25.49 4.17
CA GLY A 48 -10.96 -24.52 4.77
C GLY A 48 -11.66 -23.21 5.16
N PHE A 49 -10.91 -22.13 5.26
CA PHE A 49 -11.42 -20.79 5.56
C PHE A 49 -11.60 -19.97 4.28
N ASN A 50 -12.69 -20.24 3.55
CA ASN A 50 -13.01 -19.58 2.28
C ASN A 50 -14.38 -18.89 2.32
N PRO A 51 -14.54 -17.79 3.09
CA PRO A 51 -15.81 -17.09 3.19
C PRO A 51 -16.20 -16.42 1.87
N ILE A 52 -17.48 -16.46 1.55
CA ILE A 52 -18.12 -15.60 0.54
C ILE A 52 -18.93 -14.55 1.27
N MET A 53 -18.68 -13.28 0.96
CA MET A 53 -19.23 -12.14 1.67
C MET A 53 -20.14 -11.32 0.75
N ASP A 54 -21.22 -10.78 1.31
CA ASP A 54 -21.98 -9.65 0.76
C ASP A 54 -22.35 -8.75 1.93
N LEU A 55 -21.54 -7.71 2.14
CA LEU A 55 -21.57 -6.86 3.32
C LEU A 55 -21.66 -5.40 2.89
N ASN A 56 -22.40 -4.62 3.67
CA ASN A 56 -22.53 -3.18 3.49
C ASN A 56 -22.32 -2.48 4.83
N ALA A 57 -21.66 -1.34 4.82
CA ALA A 57 -21.46 -0.47 5.97
C ALA A 57 -21.38 0.99 5.51
N PHE A 58 -21.29 1.94 6.43
CA PHE A 58 -21.12 3.35 6.06
C PHE A 58 -20.29 4.12 7.09
N THR A 59 -19.67 5.21 6.67
CA THR A 59 -19.05 6.20 7.57
C THR A 59 -19.54 7.61 7.24
N MET A 60 -19.40 8.53 8.19
CA MET A 60 -19.67 9.96 8.02
C MET A 60 -18.34 10.72 8.16
N ILE A 61 -17.93 11.43 7.12
CA ILE A 61 -16.70 12.24 7.10
C ILE A 61 -17.04 13.60 6.50
N ASP A 62 -16.76 14.68 7.22
CA ASP A 62 -17.03 16.06 6.75
C ASP A 62 -18.48 16.25 6.25
N ASP A 63 -19.45 15.77 7.06
CA ASP A 63 -20.88 15.73 6.74
C ASP A 63 -21.28 14.91 5.49
N GLU A 64 -20.33 14.20 4.87
CA GLU A 64 -20.57 13.28 3.76
C GLU A 64 -20.73 11.84 4.23
N ARG A 65 -21.75 11.15 3.70
CA ARG A 65 -21.93 9.71 3.91
C ARG A 65 -21.21 8.91 2.83
N ILE A 66 -20.25 8.10 3.25
CA ILE A 66 -19.56 7.14 2.38
C ILE A 66 -20.06 5.73 2.69
N ALA A 67 -20.69 5.08 1.71
CA ALA A 67 -21.09 3.69 1.76
C ALA A 67 -19.92 2.79 1.33
N LEU A 68 -19.75 1.69 2.04
CA LEU A 68 -18.81 0.60 1.76
C LEU A 68 -19.60 -0.64 1.40
N ARG A 69 -19.27 -1.26 0.28
CA ARG A 69 -19.78 -2.56 -0.15
C ARG A 69 -18.62 -3.53 -0.30
N ILE A 70 -18.74 -4.72 0.29
CA ILE A 70 -17.75 -5.79 0.20
C ILE A 70 -18.46 -7.02 -0.33
N THR A 71 -18.07 -7.49 -1.50
CA THR A 71 -18.65 -8.70 -2.09
C THR A 71 -17.61 -9.69 -2.59
N GLY A 72 -17.96 -10.97 -2.67
CA GLY A 72 -17.12 -12.00 -3.26
C GLY A 72 -16.40 -12.86 -2.23
N GLY A 73 -15.50 -13.72 -2.71
CA GLY A 73 -14.69 -14.60 -1.89
C GLY A 73 -13.45 -13.90 -1.35
N ILE A 74 -12.80 -14.48 -0.33
CA ILE A 74 -11.57 -13.90 0.24
C ILE A 74 -10.43 -13.74 -0.80
N ASP A 75 -10.39 -14.61 -1.82
CA ASP A 75 -9.39 -14.59 -2.88
C ASP A 75 -9.74 -13.66 -4.06
N ASP A 76 -11.00 -13.22 -4.16
CA ASP A 76 -11.52 -12.36 -5.23
C ASP A 76 -12.58 -11.41 -4.67
N LEU A 77 -12.12 -10.56 -3.77
CA LEU A 77 -12.94 -9.61 -3.02
C LEU A 77 -13.13 -8.33 -3.84
N ASP A 78 -14.38 -7.98 -4.12
CA ASP A 78 -14.78 -6.72 -4.73
C ASP A 78 -15.19 -5.71 -3.64
N ILE A 79 -14.46 -4.59 -3.56
CA ILE A 79 -14.72 -3.52 -2.61
C ILE A 79 -15.18 -2.28 -3.38
N GLY A 80 -16.41 -1.84 -3.12
CA GLY A 80 -16.98 -0.62 -3.65
C GLY A 80 -17.11 0.47 -2.60
N LEU A 81 -16.83 1.71 -3.00
CA LEU A 81 -17.07 2.92 -2.22
C LEU A 81 -18.01 3.85 -2.97
N GLU A 82 -19.03 4.35 -2.30
CA GLU A 82 -20.02 5.24 -2.91
C GLU A 82 -20.32 6.42 -1.98
N SER A 83 -20.24 7.64 -2.51
CA SER A 83 -20.63 8.85 -1.80
C SER A 83 -22.11 9.13 -2.06
N PHE A 84 -22.84 9.51 -1.00
CA PHE A 84 -24.23 9.92 -1.11
C PHE A 84 -24.41 11.18 -1.97
N SER A 85 -23.45 12.10 -1.92
CA SER A 85 -23.41 13.32 -2.74
C SER A 85 -22.85 13.11 -4.15
N GLY A 86 -22.48 11.87 -4.52
CA GLY A 86 -22.00 11.52 -5.85
C GLY A 86 -20.55 11.92 -6.12
N PHE A 87 -19.71 11.94 -5.08
CA PHE A 87 -18.29 12.23 -5.22
C PHE A 87 -17.58 11.23 -6.12
N SER A 88 -16.51 11.70 -6.77
CA SER A 88 -15.62 10.83 -7.52
C SER A 88 -14.92 9.85 -6.57
N GLU A 89 -14.50 8.69 -7.07
CA GLU A 89 -13.72 7.74 -6.26
C GLU A 89 -12.47 8.39 -5.66
N SER A 90 -11.85 9.33 -6.38
CA SER A 90 -10.68 10.08 -5.90
C SER A 90 -11.01 10.95 -4.69
N ASP A 91 -12.14 11.66 -4.74
CA ASP A 91 -12.61 12.53 -3.65
C ASP A 91 -12.99 11.71 -2.42
N ILE A 92 -13.57 10.51 -2.61
CA ILE A 92 -13.90 9.60 -1.52
C ILE A 92 -12.62 9.09 -0.84
N LEU A 93 -11.60 8.71 -1.61
CA LEU A 93 -10.31 8.27 -1.06
C LEU A 93 -9.57 9.41 -0.35
N GLU A 94 -9.69 10.64 -0.86
CA GLU A 94 -9.17 11.83 -0.20
C GLU A 94 -9.82 12.07 1.16
N LEU A 95 -11.16 11.99 1.22
CA LEU A 95 -11.92 12.08 2.46
C LEU A 95 -11.52 11.01 3.47
N LEU A 96 -11.42 9.74 3.06
CA LEU A 96 -10.99 8.63 3.94
C LEU A 96 -9.54 8.75 4.41
N THR A 97 -8.70 9.48 3.67
CA THR A 97 -7.30 9.67 4.06
C THR A 97 -7.14 10.86 5.01
N TRP A 98 -7.77 11.99 4.66
CA TRP A 98 -7.48 13.31 5.22
C TRP A 98 -8.62 13.89 6.06
N GLY A 99 -9.81 13.32 5.98
CA GLY A 99 -11.00 13.77 6.70
C GLY A 99 -11.66 15.04 6.15
N LYS A 100 -11.26 15.51 4.96
CA LYS A 100 -11.79 16.72 4.30
C LYS A 100 -11.46 16.75 2.80
N ARG A 101 -12.21 17.55 2.05
CA ARG A 101 -11.96 17.83 0.61
C ARG A 101 -11.09 19.08 0.43
N PHE A 102 -10.24 19.11 -0.60
CA PHE A 102 -9.41 20.25 -0.99
C PHE A 102 -10.04 21.12 -2.09
N GLU A 103 -11.37 21.29 -2.10
CA GLU A 103 -12.15 21.94 -3.17
C GLU A 103 -11.89 23.46 -3.39
N ASP A 104 -11.09 24.13 -2.55
CA ASP A 104 -10.82 25.58 -2.66
C ASP A 104 -9.57 25.94 -3.50
N GLN A 105 -9.02 25.00 -4.27
CA GLN A 105 -8.02 25.31 -5.30
C GLN A 105 -8.58 24.93 -6.67
N GLU A 106 -8.65 25.89 -7.61
CA GLU A 106 -8.95 25.63 -9.02
C GLU A 106 -7.93 24.63 -9.60
N ILE A 107 -8.18 23.34 -9.41
CA ILE A 107 -7.41 22.29 -10.05
C ILE A 107 -8.17 21.89 -11.31
N THR A 108 -7.66 22.37 -12.44
CA THR A 108 -8.13 22.02 -13.77
C THR A 108 -8.17 20.50 -13.96
N THR A 109 -9.30 19.97 -14.40
CA THR A 109 -9.65 18.55 -14.58
C THR A 109 -8.75 17.76 -15.56
N THR A 110 -7.74 18.38 -16.15
CA THR A 110 -6.71 17.73 -16.97
C THR A 110 -5.47 17.30 -16.17
N GLY A 111 -5.35 17.69 -14.89
CA GLY A 111 -4.23 17.33 -13.99
C GLY A 111 -4.58 16.36 -12.86
N PHE A 112 -5.86 16.05 -12.67
CA PHE A 112 -6.37 15.33 -11.49
C PHE A 112 -5.95 13.85 -11.44
N GLY A 113 -5.95 13.14 -12.58
CA GLY A 113 -5.54 11.73 -12.62
C GLY A 113 -4.09 11.51 -12.15
N ASN A 114 -3.16 12.37 -12.56
CA ASN A 114 -1.76 12.28 -12.11
C ASN A 114 -1.58 12.70 -10.65
N GLN A 115 -2.32 13.71 -10.18
CA GLN A 115 -2.20 14.23 -8.82
C GLN A 115 -2.81 13.27 -7.79
N THR A 116 -3.99 12.70 -8.03
CA THR A 116 -4.58 11.67 -7.16
C THR A 116 -3.69 10.44 -7.09
N VAL A 117 -3.17 9.96 -8.22
CA VAL A 117 -2.29 8.79 -8.27
C VAL A 117 -0.97 9.05 -7.52
N SER A 118 -0.42 10.26 -7.61
CA SER A 118 0.76 10.67 -6.83
C SER A 118 0.49 10.70 -5.32
N ILE A 119 -0.68 11.21 -4.90
CA ILE A 119 -1.09 11.24 -3.49
C ILE A 119 -1.29 9.81 -2.95
N LEU A 120 -2.02 8.96 -3.68
CA LEU A 120 -2.20 7.54 -3.32
C LEU A 120 -0.87 6.78 -3.28
N GLY A 121 0.04 7.08 -4.22
CA GLY A 121 1.41 6.58 -4.21
C GLY A 121 2.14 6.94 -2.91
N SER A 122 2.10 8.21 -2.50
CA SER A 122 2.76 8.66 -1.26
C SER A 122 2.19 8.03 0.01
N LEU A 123 0.89 7.71 0.04
CA LEU A 123 0.27 7.02 1.18
C LEU A 123 0.70 5.56 1.24
N LEU A 124 0.72 4.89 0.09
CA LEU A 124 1.20 3.52 -0.05
C LEU A 124 2.68 3.43 0.34
N GLU A 125 3.51 4.37 -0.11
CA GLU A 125 4.92 4.52 0.29
C GLU A 125 5.06 4.59 1.81
N ASN A 126 4.36 5.53 2.46
CA ASN A 126 4.41 5.71 3.91
C ASN A 126 3.95 4.47 4.68
N GLN A 127 2.89 3.80 4.23
CA GLN A 127 2.37 2.60 4.90
C GLN A 127 3.32 1.40 4.74
N LEU A 128 3.91 1.22 3.56
CA LEU A 128 4.92 0.18 3.31
C LEU A 128 6.19 0.44 4.11
N GLU A 129 6.70 1.67 4.12
CA GLU A 129 7.85 2.07 4.93
C GLU A 129 7.63 1.78 6.41
N LYS A 130 6.45 2.16 6.94
CA LYS A 130 6.08 1.91 8.34
C LYS A 130 6.03 0.41 8.65
N ASN A 131 5.36 -0.38 7.81
CA ASN A 131 5.27 -1.83 7.98
C ASN A 131 6.64 -2.51 7.93
N LEU A 132 7.54 -2.08 7.05
CA LEU A 132 8.90 -2.62 6.98
C LEU A 132 9.75 -2.23 8.19
N LYS A 133 9.63 -0.99 8.66
CA LYS A 133 10.28 -0.52 9.90
C LYS A 133 9.75 -1.29 11.13
N ASP A 134 8.47 -1.61 11.17
CA ASP A 134 7.81 -2.35 12.25
C ASP A 134 7.97 -3.89 12.14
N SER A 135 8.45 -4.41 11.00
CA SER A 135 8.72 -5.83 10.78
C SER A 135 9.88 -6.35 11.66
N GLU A 136 10.04 -7.68 11.75
CA GLU A 136 11.19 -8.28 12.44
C GLU A 136 12.53 -7.76 11.88
N PHE A 137 12.61 -7.56 10.57
CA PHE A 137 13.82 -7.05 9.90
C PHE A 137 14.16 -5.60 10.32
N GLY A 138 13.15 -4.73 10.42
CA GLY A 138 13.33 -3.36 10.91
C GLY A 138 13.66 -3.31 12.41
N LYS A 139 13.00 -4.14 13.21
CA LYS A 139 13.24 -4.27 14.67
C LYS A 139 14.60 -4.85 15.03
N MET A 140 15.18 -5.68 14.18
CA MET A 140 16.55 -6.19 14.34
C MET A 140 17.62 -5.10 14.17
N SER A 141 17.23 -3.86 13.85
CA SER A 141 18.14 -2.72 13.68
C SER A 141 19.25 -3.04 12.67
N ILE A 142 18.91 -3.77 11.60
CA ILE A 142 19.82 -4.10 10.49
C ILE A 142 19.89 -2.91 9.52
N VAL A 143 18.82 -2.10 9.49
CA VAL A 143 18.65 -0.91 8.66
C VAL A 143 18.17 0.23 9.56
N ASP A 144 18.70 1.43 9.36
CA ASP A 144 18.32 2.61 10.16
C ASP A 144 17.18 3.39 9.51
N ASP A 145 17.12 3.37 8.18
CA ASP A 145 16.08 4.06 7.43
C ASP A 145 15.73 3.31 6.15
N ILE A 146 14.44 3.33 5.82
CA ILE A 146 13.87 2.75 4.61
C ILE A 146 13.00 3.84 4.02
N ALA A 147 13.19 4.10 2.73
CA ALA A 147 12.37 5.03 1.95
C ALA A 147 11.89 4.36 0.67
N ILE A 148 10.63 4.59 0.32
CA ILE A 148 9.96 4.07 -0.86
C ILE A 148 9.43 5.28 -1.64
N SER A 149 9.56 5.25 -2.96
CA SER A 149 9.04 6.31 -3.84
C SER A 149 8.55 5.74 -5.18
N GLY A 150 7.68 6.47 -5.86
CA GLY A 150 7.16 6.09 -7.18
C GLY A 150 6.14 4.95 -7.12
N ALA A 151 5.51 4.71 -5.97
CA ALA A 151 4.47 3.68 -5.85
C ALA A 151 3.21 4.00 -6.67
N ALA A 152 3.02 5.28 -7.00
CA ALA A 152 2.06 5.76 -7.99
C ALA A 152 2.17 5.03 -9.36
N GLY A 153 3.39 4.68 -9.78
CA GLY A 153 3.65 3.92 -10.99
C GLY A 153 3.06 2.50 -10.99
N LEU A 154 2.86 1.92 -9.81
CA LEU A 154 2.22 0.60 -9.65
C LEU A 154 0.71 0.64 -9.95
N LEU A 155 0.07 1.80 -9.77
CA LEU A 155 -1.38 1.92 -9.81
C LEU A 155 -1.92 2.18 -11.23
N GLN A 156 -1.18 2.93 -12.07
CA GLN A 156 -1.68 3.33 -13.40
C GLN A 156 -0.63 3.28 -14.53
N GLY A 157 0.52 2.61 -14.34
CA GLY A 157 1.54 2.53 -15.39
C GLY A 157 2.08 3.89 -15.82
N THR A 158 2.13 4.83 -14.87
CA THR A 158 2.73 6.16 -15.07
C THR A 158 4.22 6.01 -15.38
N ASN A 159 4.83 7.05 -15.94
CA ASN A 159 6.28 7.06 -16.22
C ASN A 159 7.16 7.25 -14.96
N GLU A 160 6.61 6.99 -13.77
CA GLU A 160 7.36 7.04 -12.52
C GLU A 160 8.01 5.68 -12.25
N ASP A 161 9.30 5.73 -11.93
CA ASP A 161 10.03 4.54 -11.52
C ASP A 161 9.80 4.30 -10.04
N PHE A 162 9.40 3.08 -9.69
CA PHE A 162 9.33 2.62 -8.31
C PHE A 162 10.74 2.45 -7.76
N GLU A 163 11.04 3.00 -6.60
CA GLU A 163 12.34 2.92 -5.94
C GLU A 163 12.18 2.59 -4.46
N VAL A 164 13.00 1.66 -3.97
CA VAL A 164 13.13 1.31 -2.57
C VAL A 164 14.58 1.51 -2.16
N THR A 165 14.81 2.29 -1.11
CA THR A 165 16.15 2.50 -0.56
C THR A 165 16.22 2.07 0.90
N ALA A 166 17.34 1.48 1.28
CA ALA A 166 17.64 1.05 2.63
C ALA A 166 19.01 1.59 3.03
N LYS A 167 19.07 2.29 4.15
CA LYS A 167 20.28 2.94 4.65
C LYS A 167 20.68 2.39 6.01
N ARG A 168 21.98 2.11 6.15
CA ARG A 168 22.60 1.68 7.40
C ARG A 168 23.85 2.50 7.68
N GLN A 169 23.88 3.15 8.83
CA GLN A 169 25.04 3.76 9.43
C GLN A 169 25.93 2.68 10.03
N ILE A 170 27.19 2.62 9.59
CA ILE A 170 28.17 1.63 10.05
C ILE A 170 29.20 2.29 10.98
N GLY A 171 29.25 3.61 11.01
CA GLY A 171 30.10 4.41 11.90
C GLY A 171 29.69 5.87 11.86
N ASP A 172 30.42 6.74 12.56
CA ASP A 172 30.00 8.13 12.80
C ASP A 172 29.69 8.93 11.53
N LYS A 173 30.36 8.61 10.42
CA LYS A 173 30.22 9.31 9.13
C LYS A 173 30.13 8.36 7.94
N THR A 174 30.04 7.05 8.21
CA THR A 174 30.03 6.00 7.19
C THR A 174 28.65 5.39 7.06
N PHE A 175 28.17 5.27 5.82
CA PHE A 175 26.85 4.76 5.51
C PHE A 175 26.91 3.78 4.34
N LEU A 176 26.14 2.71 4.46
CA LEU A 176 25.81 1.80 3.38
C LEU A 176 24.38 2.10 2.93
N ASN A 177 24.21 2.40 1.66
CA ASN A 177 22.91 2.59 1.03
C ASN A 177 22.71 1.47 -0.01
N LEU A 178 21.61 0.76 0.09
CA LEU A 178 21.12 -0.18 -0.91
C LEU A 178 19.90 0.45 -1.59
N SER A 179 19.81 0.34 -2.90
CA SER A 179 18.66 0.84 -3.68
C SER A 179 18.22 -0.21 -4.69
N TYR A 180 16.92 -0.45 -4.79
CA TYR A 180 16.29 -1.17 -5.88
C TYR A 180 15.35 -0.22 -6.61
N LYS A 181 15.46 -0.18 -7.94
CA LYS A 181 14.64 0.69 -8.78
C LYS A 181 14.05 -0.11 -9.92
N ARG A 182 12.77 0.10 -10.24
CA ARG A 182 12.03 -0.59 -11.30
C ARG A 182 11.08 0.34 -12.04
N SER A 183 11.14 0.32 -13.37
CA SER A 183 10.20 1.04 -14.23
C SER A 183 9.00 0.17 -14.61
N PHE A 184 7.81 0.76 -14.57
CA PHE A 184 6.54 0.15 -14.99
C PHE A 184 5.96 0.80 -16.26
N SER A 185 6.76 1.62 -16.95
CA SER A 185 6.35 2.29 -18.19
C SER A 185 6.04 1.28 -19.30
N LEU A 186 4.94 1.52 -20.03
CA LEU A 186 4.58 0.78 -21.25
C LEU A 186 5.61 0.97 -22.39
N ALA A 187 6.38 2.06 -22.37
CA ALA A 187 7.36 2.38 -23.40
C ALA A 187 8.72 1.69 -23.19
N ASN A 188 9.09 1.43 -21.93
CA ASN A 188 10.30 0.69 -21.54
C ASN A 188 9.92 -0.32 -20.44
N PRO A 189 9.19 -1.39 -20.80
CA PRO A 189 8.67 -2.33 -19.81
C PRO A 189 9.82 -3.08 -19.13
N ASN A 190 9.75 -3.16 -17.80
CA ASN A 190 10.63 -3.99 -16.96
C ASN A 190 12.12 -3.65 -17.04
N GLN A 191 12.50 -2.37 -16.93
CA GLN A 191 13.88 -2.01 -16.60
C GLN A 191 14.03 -1.85 -15.10
N SER A 192 14.87 -2.67 -14.50
CA SER A 192 15.22 -2.68 -13.09
C SER A 192 16.72 -2.52 -12.89
N GLN A 193 17.06 -2.03 -11.70
CA GLN A 193 18.43 -1.67 -11.34
C GLN A 193 18.61 -1.94 -9.85
N ILE A 194 19.74 -2.55 -9.51
CA ILE A 194 20.20 -2.68 -8.14
C ILE A 194 21.42 -1.80 -7.96
N GLY A 195 21.38 -0.93 -6.95
CA GLY A 195 22.45 -0.01 -6.63
C GLY A 195 22.94 -0.19 -5.21
N VAL A 196 24.25 -0.06 -5.03
CA VAL A 196 24.92 -0.04 -3.73
C VAL A 196 25.81 1.19 -3.68
N GLU A 197 25.63 2.04 -2.66
CA GLU A 197 26.54 3.12 -2.34
C GLU A 197 27.18 2.89 -0.97
N TYR A 198 28.51 2.91 -0.95
CA TYR A 198 29.29 2.98 0.28
C TYR A 198 29.84 4.40 0.44
N LYS A 199 29.26 5.14 1.39
CA LYS A 199 29.64 6.51 1.70
C LYS A 199 30.64 6.49 2.85
N LEU A 200 31.91 6.79 2.54
CA LEU A 200 32.98 6.81 3.53
C LEU A 200 32.94 8.07 4.40
N ASN A 201 32.59 9.21 3.80
CA ASN A 201 32.37 10.47 4.52
C ASN A 201 31.54 11.44 3.66
N ARG A 202 31.32 12.67 4.16
CA ARG A 202 30.57 13.71 3.45
C ARG A 202 31.17 14.13 2.09
N HIS A 203 32.45 13.86 1.87
CA HIS A 203 33.20 14.26 0.68
C HIS A 203 33.45 13.09 -0.28
N PHE A 204 33.38 11.83 0.16
CA PHE A 204 33.74 10.68 -0.67
C PHE A 204 32.74 9.53 -0.55
N SER A 205 32.27 9.02 -1.70
CA SER A 205 31.48 7.80 -1.79
C SER A 205 31.83 6.98 -3.04
N VAL A 206 31.61 5.66 -2.96
CA VAL A 206 31.72 4.72 -4.07
C VAL A 206 30.34 4.14 -4.34
N VAL A 207 29.96 4.07 -5.62
CA VAL A 207 28.64 3.64 -6.07
C VAL A 207 28.81 2.58 -7.15
N GLY A 208 28.17 1.43 -6.97
CA GLY A 208 28.06 0.38 -7.97
C GLY A 208 26.59 0.12 -8.28
N ASN A 209 26.24 0.04 -9.56
CA ASN A 209 24.90 -0.31 -10.01
C ASN A 209 24.97 -1.44 -11.04
N ILE A 210 23.99 -2.32 -11.04
CA ILE A 210 23.78 -3.34 -12.06
C ILE A 210 22.38 -3.19 -12.65
N ASP A 211 22.27 -3.21 -13.98
CA ASP A 211 20.99 -3.22 -14.69
C ASP A 211 20.53 -4.66 -14.97
N ASP A 212 19.33 -4.80 -15.52
CA ASP A 212 18.71 -6.11 -15.81
C ASP A 212 19.46 -6.95 -16.86
N ASP A 213 20.25 -6.29 -17.72
CA ASP A 213 21.11 -6.98 -18.70
C ASP A 213 22.42 -7.46 -18.05
N GLY A 214 22.63 -7.18 -16.76
CA GLY A 214 23.81 -7.55 -16.00
C GLY A 214 25.00 -6.61 -16.19
N ASN A 215 24.79 -5.43 -16.78
CA ASN A 215 25.87 -4.46 -16.98
C ASN A 215 26.20 -3.76 -15.67
N LEU A 216 27.44 -3.95 -15.21
CA LEU A 216 27.96 -3.30 -14.02
C LEU A 216 28.48 -1.89 -14.34
N ASN A 217 28.00 -0.90 -13.58
CA ASN A 217 28.47 0.48 -13.61
C ASN A 217 29.09 0.85 -12.26
N LEU A 218 30.38 1.20 -12.25
CA LEU A 218 31.11 1.62 -11.05
C LEU A 218 31.53 3.09 -11.15
N LYS A 219 31.24 3.88 -10.10
CA LYS A 219 31.57 5.31 -10.02
C LYS A 219 32.07 5.67 -8.63
N TYR A 220 32.96 6.65 -8.53
CA TYR A 220 33.33 7.30 -7.28
C TYR A 220 32.96 8.78 -7.32
N ARG A 221 32.54 9.34 -6.19
CA ARG A 221 32.19 10.75 -6.05
C ARG A 221 33.11 11.40 -5.05
N TYR A 222 33.65 12.56 -5.42
CA TYR A 222 34.46 13.38 -4.53
C TYR A 222 34.01 14.85 -4.57
N ARG A 223 33.68 15.44 -3.41
CA ARG A 223 33.24 16.84 -3.28
C ARG A 223 34.16 17.60 -2.33
N TYR A 224 34.73 18.70 -2.79
CA TYR A 224 35.45 19.68 -1.96
C TYR A 224 34.48 20.76 -1.46
N ALA A 225 34.58 21.13 -0.18
CA ALA A 225 34.02 22.36 0.35
C ALA A 225 35.15 23.39 0.46
N TYR A 226 34.98 24.56 -0.17
CA TYR A 226 35.78 25.75 0.10
C TYR A 226 35.09 26.60 1.17
#